data_AF-A0A0D2GFF6-F1
#
_entry.id   AF-A0A0D2GFF6-F1
#
_cell.length_a   1.000
_cell.length_b   1.000
_cell.length_c   1.000
_cell.angle_alpha   90.00
_cell.angle_beta   90.00
_cell.angle_gamma   90.00
#
_symmetry.space_group_name_H-M   'P 1'
#
loop_
_entity.id
_entity.type
_entity.pdbx_description
1 polymer ?
#
loop_
_entity_poly.entity_id
_entity_poly.type
_entity_poly.pdbx_seq_one_letter_code
_entity_poly.pdbx_strand_id
1 'polypeptide(L)'
;MTPAELRKLSAEGKFTDPTTGYCDGYVQANMVVLHKEYAEHFEEFCRKNPKPCPLLEVVGPGTSLTSKLAPGADLLDTIPRYRIWKDGECVEEPLDVRKYYSEDLVFFLLGCSFSFEEALISAGISLRHVDEKKNVSMYRTNLPLEPAGPFHGEMVVSMRPIHRSQVAEACVITSRFPEVHGAPVHVGYPEMVGIDHVEKADYGDSVDIKENELPVFWACGVTPQNVLVKAKLPFAITHAPGYMFVSDLKNADYATGV
;
A
#
# COMPACT_ATOMS: atom_id res chain seq x y z
N MET A 1 -8.56 -2.31 20.42
CA MET A 1 -8.75 -3.46 19.52
C MET A 1 -7.37 -3.95 19.11
N THR A 2 -7.08 -5.23 19.33
CA THR A 2 -5.82 -5.86 18.89
C THR A 2 -5.93 -6.30 17.41
N PRO A 3 -4.80 -6.50 16.69
CA PRO A 3 -4.82 -7.04 15.33
C PRO A 3 -5.62 -8.35 15.21
N ALA A 4 -5.42 -9.28 16.14
CA ALA A 4 -6.13 -10.55 16.17
C ALA A 4 -7.65 -10.39 16.34
N GLU A 5 -8.09 -9.45 17.19
CA GLU A 5 -9.51 -9.12 17.35
C GLU A 5 -10.10 -8.52 16.06
N LEU A 6 -9.37 -7.61 15.40
CA LEU A 6 -9.82 -7.00 14.15
C LEU A 6 -9.97 -8.04 13.04
N ARG A 7 -8.97 -8.91 12.85
CA ARG A 7 -9.02 -10.00 11.86
C ARG A 7 -10.17 -10.95 12.15
N LYS A 8 -10.40 -11.30 13.43
CA LYS A 8 -11.53 -12.14 13.84
C LYS A 8 -12.88 -11.48 13.51
N LEU A 9 -13.06 -10.20 13.83
CA LEU A 9 -14.30 -9.49 13.51
C LEU A 9 -14.51 -9.35 12.00
N SER A 10 -13.43 -9.20 11.23
CA SER A 10 -13.48 -9.18 9.76
C SER A 10 -13.93 -10.54 9.21
N ALA A 11 -13.35 -11.64 9.71
CA ALA A 11 -13.71 -13.00 9.32
C ALA A 11 -15.17 -13.39 9.68
N GLU A 12 -15.71 -12.77 10.73
CA GLU A 12 -17.12 -12.89 11.13
C GLU A 12 -18.05 -11.94 10.36
N GLY A 13 -17.52 -11.09 9.47
CA GLY A 13 -18.27 -10.07 8.73
C GLY A 13 -18.81 -8.92 9.59
N LYS A 14 -18.27 -8.74 10.80
CA LYS A 14 -18.73 -7.74 11.79
C LYS A 14 -17.94 -6.44 11.77
N PHE A 15 -16.72 -6.47 11.26
CA PHE A 15 -15.92 -5.26 11.00
C PHE A 15 -15.94 -4.98 9.51
N THR A 16 -16.56 -3.88 9.10
CA THR A 16 -16.74 -3.49 7.69
C THR A 16 -16.33 -2.04 7.41
N ASP A 17 -15.65 -1.43 8.38
CA ASP A 17 -15.12 -0.07 8.32
C ASP A 17 -13.67 -0.07 7.81
N PRO A 18 -13.14 1.07 7.32
CA PRO A 18 -11.73 1.19 6.99
C PRO A 18 -10.82 0.85 8.18
N THR A 19 -9.66 0.24 7.93
CA THR A 19 -8.70 -0.13 8.99
C THR A 19 -7.81 1.03 9.44
N THR A 20 -7.95 2.21 8.83
CA THR A 20 -7.28 3.45 9.26
C THR A 20 -7.72 3.85 10.67
N GLY A 21 -6.75 4.16 11.54
CA GLY A 21 -7.01 4.51 12.94
C GLY A 21 -7.33 3.32 13.85
N TYR A 22 -7.19 2.10 13.34
CA TYR A 22 -7.25 0.87 14.13
C TYR A 22 -5.89 0.20 14.18
N CYS A 23 -5.58 -0.40 15.33
CA CYS A 23 -4.35 -1.15 15.56
C CYS A 23 -3.07 -0.33 15.27
N ASP A 24 -3.04 0.92 15.75
CA ASP A 24 -1.88 1.81 15.63
C ASP A 24 -0.60 1.13 16.14
N GLY A 25 0.51 1.38 15.45
CA GLY A 25 1.81 0.77 15.72
C GLY A 25 2.03 -0.62 15.12
N TYR A 26 1.02 -1.22 14.48
CA TYR A 26 1.15 -2.49 13.77
C TYR A 26 1.24 -2.30 12.25
N VAL A 27 1.98 -3.18 11.60
CA VAL A 27 2.12 -3.16 10.14
C VAL A 27 0.79 -3.55 9.51
N GLN A 28 0.31 -2.70 8.60
CA GLN A 28 -0.81 -2.98 7.73
C GLN A 28 -0.30 -3.22 6.30
N ALA A 29 -0.79 -4.27 5.66
CA ALA A 29 -0.36 -4.70 4.33
C ALA A 29 -1.47 -4.57 3.29
N ASN A 30 -1.08 -4.13 2.10
CA ASN A 30 -1.88 -4.27 0.89
C ASN A 30 -1.86 -5.74 0.45
N MET A 31 -2.95 -6.23 -0.14
CA MET A 31 -3.01 -7.59 -0.69
C MET A 31 -3.27 -7.58 -2.20
N VAL A 32 -2.56 -8.46 -2.92
CA VAL A 32 -2.79 -8.88 -4.30
C VAL A 32 -2.83 -10.40 -4.35
N VAL A 33 -3.77 -10.99 -5.08
CA VAL A 33 -3.89 -12.45 -5.28
C VAL A 33 -4.03 -12.73 -6.75
N LEU A 34 -3.23 -13.67 -7.24
CA LEU A 34 -3.12 -14.02 -8.65
C LEU A 34 -3.10 -15.54 -8.82
N HIS A 35 -3.51 -16.02 -9.98
CA HIS A 35 -3.20 -17.39 -10.36
C HIS A 35 -1.69 -17.58 -10.51
N LYS A 36 -1.21 -18.78 -10.17
CA LYS A 36 0.20 -19.18 -10.21
C LYS A 36 0.91 -18.84 -11.52
N GLU A 37 0.21 -18.90 -12.65
CA GLU A 37 0.78 -18.57 -13.98
C GLU A 37 1.31 -17.13 -14.07
N TYR A 38 0.76 -16.19 -13.28
CA TYR A 38 1.23 -14.79 -13.23
C TYR A 38 2.11 -14.50 -12.00
N ALA A 39 2.18 -15.42 -11.04
CA ALA A 39 2.81 -15.18 -9.75
C ALA A 39 4.31 -14.89 -9.87
N GLU A 40 5.05 -15.67 -10.67
CA GLU A 40 6.49 -15.47 -10.86
C GLU A 40 6.80 -14.12 -11.50
N HIS A 41 6.00 -13.70 -12.48
CA HIS A 41 6.12 -12.38 -13.09
C HIS A 41 5.83 -11.25 -12.11
N PHE A 42 4.84 -11.42 -11.22
CA PHE A 42 4.50 -10.40 -10.22
C PHE A 42 5.56 -10.31 -9.12
N GLU A 43 6.14 -11.43 -8.70
CA GLU A 43 7.26 -11.45 -7.76
C GLU A 43 8.50 -10.78 -8.37
N GLU A 44 8.83 -11.08 -9.62
CA GLU A 44 9.90 -10.40 -10.35
C GLU A 44 9.62 -8.90 -10.48
N PHE A 45 8.37 -8.52 -10.77
CA PHE A 45 7.94 -7.13 -10.84
C PHE A 45 8.16 -6.41 -9.49
N CYS A 46 7.78 -7.03 -8.38
CA CYS A 46 8.00 -6.48 -7.04
C CYS A 46 9.51 -6.32 -6.74
N ARG A 47 10.32 -7.32 -7.09
CA ARG A 47 11.78 -7.29 -6.89
C ARG A 47 12.46 -6.18 -7.69
N LYS A 48 12.01 -5.94 -8.92
CA LYS A 48 12.50 -4.84 -9.77
C LYS A 48 12.02 -3.48 -9.31
N ASN A 49 10.86 -3.42 -8.64
CA ASN A 49 10.24 -2.18 -8.19
C ASN A 49 9.97 -2.18 -6.66
N PRO A 50 11.01 -2.34 -5.81
CA PRO A 50 10.82 -2.61 -4.38
C PRO A 50 10.26 -1.42 -3.60
N LYS A 51 10.50 -0.17 -4.06
CA LYS A 51 9.93 1.02 -3.43
C LYS A 51 8.41 1.08 -3.55
N PRO A 52 7.79 1.02 -4.76
CA PRO A 52 6.34 1.01 -4.88
C PRO A 52 5.69 -0.33 -4.53
N CYS A 53 6.43 -1.45 -4.59
CA CYS A 53 5.92 -2.79 -4.35
C CYS A 53 6.76 -3.54 -3.29
N PRO A 54 6.83 -3.05 -2.04
CA PRO A 54 7.66 -3.68 -1.01
C PRO A 54 7.01 -4.99 -0.57
N LEU A 55 7.58 -6.12 -0.99
CA LEU A 55 7.02 -7.45 -0.74
C LEU A 55 7.35 -7.94 0.68
N LEU A 56 6.33 -8.09 1.53
CA LEU A 56 6.49 -8.49 2.93
C LEU A 56 6.39 -10.01 3.12
N GLU A 57 5.42 -10.62 2.43
CA GLU A 57 5.15 -12.06 2.47
C GLU A 57 4.49 -12.53 1.16
N VAL A 58 4.90 -13.72 0.71
CA VAL A 58 4.23 -14.47 -0.36
C VAL A 58 3.66 -15.74 0.26
N VAL A 59 2.35 -15.94 0.11
CA VAL A 59 1.68 -17.19 0.49
C VAL A 59 1.44 -17.96 -0.80
N GLY A 60 2.21 -19.04 -0.97
CA GLY A 60 2.24 -19.84 -2.19
C GLY A 60 0.97 -20.67 -2.43
N PRO A 61 0.91 -21.36 -3.58
CA PRO A 61 -0.20 -22.23 -3.94
C PRO A 61 -0.48 -23.29 -2.86
N GLY A 62 -1.75 -23.62 -2.67
CA GLY A 62 -2.23 -24.67 -1.77
C GLY A 62 -2.51 -24.22 -0.34
N THR A 63 -2.31 -22.94 -0.02
CA THR A 63 -2.68 -22.37 1.28
C THR A 63 -3.03 -20.89 1.16
N SER A 64 -3.92 -20.42 2.03
CA SER A 64 -4.22 -19.00 2.24
C SER A 64 -3.74 -18.48 3.59
N LEU A 65 -3.07 -19.34 4.38
CA LEU A 65 -2.64 -19.02 5.72
C LEU A 65 -1.30 -18.28 5.70
N THR A 66 -1.24 -17.13 6.37
CA THR A 66 0.04 -16.44 6.56
C THR A 66 0.92 -17.20 7.56
N SER A 67 2.23 -17.09 7.38
CA SER A 67 3.27 -17.73 8.18
C SER A 67 4.17 -16.71 8.88
N LYS A 68 4.26 -15.48 8.35
CA LYS A 68 5.14 -14.42 8.84
C LYS A 68 4.35 -13.27 9.47
N LEU A 69 3.42 -12.67 8.72
CA LEU A 69 2.76 -11.44 9.15
C LEU A 69 1.75 -11.68 10.28
N ALA A 70 0.98 -12.76 10.26
CA ALA A 70 0.14 -13.17 11.38
C ALA A 70 -0.10 -14.69 11.37
N PRO A 71 0.84 -15.50 11.88
CA PRO A 71 0.83 -16.95 11.72
C PRO A 71 -0.55 -17.61 11.95
N GLY A 72 -1.07 -18.26 10.90
CA GLY A 72 -2.36 -18.95 10.92
C GLY A 72 -3.58 -18.08 10.59
N ALA A 73 -3.42 -16.78 10.33
CA ALA A 73 -4.49 -15.94 9.78
C ALA A 73 -4.80 -16.33 8.34
N ASP A 74 -6.08 -16.52 8.02
CA ASP A 74 -6.56 -16.90 6.69
C ASP A 74 -6.88 -15.66 5.83
N LEU A 75 -6.14 -15.50 4.73
CA LEU A 75 -6.31 -14.34 3.84
C LEU A 75 -7.64 -14.31 3.09
N LEU A 76 -8.44 -15.38 3.15
CA LEU A 76 -9.74 -15.45 2.48
C LEU A 76 -10.84 -14.64 3.20
N ASP A 77 -10.67 -14.32 4.48
CA ASP A 77 -11.71 -13.64 5.27
C ASP A 77 -11.19 -12.65 6.34
N THR A 78 -9.88 -12.58 6.57
CA THR A 78 -9.32 -11.72 7.63
C THR A 78 -9.13 -10.25 7.23
N ILE A 79 -9.49 -9.87 6.01
CA ILE A 79 -9.52 -8.47 5.55
C ILE A 79 -10.97 -7.99 5.50
N PRO A 80 -11.31 -6.76 5.92
CA PRO A 80 -12.71 -6.34 6.01
C PRO A 80 -13.42 -6.21 4.66
N ARG A 81 -12.67 -5.97 3.57
CA ARG A 81 -13.24 -5.83 2.23
C ARG A 81 -12.20 -6.11 1.15
N TYR A 82 -12.64 -6.84 0.14
CA TYR A 82 -11.86 -7.24 -1.02
C TYR A 82 -12.38 -6.57 -2.29
N ARG A 83 -11.62 -6.71 -3.38
CA ARG A 83 -12.04 -6.41 -4.75
C ARG A 83 -11.72 -7.58 -5.65
N ILE A 84 -12.69 -7.93 -6.49
CA ILE A 84 -12.54 -8.95 -7.53
C ILE A 84 -12.37 -8.25 -8.85
N TRP A 85 -11.29 -8.59 -9.56
CA TRP A 85 -10.93 -7.99 -10.84
C TRP A 85 -11.04 -9.02 -11.95
N LYS A 86 -11.64 -8.62 -13.07
CA LYS A 86 -11.70 -9.40 -14.32
C LYS A 86 -11.41 -8.48 -15.49
N ASP A 87 -10.39 -8.82 -16.28
CA ASP A 87 -9.98 -8.07 -17.48
C ASP A 87 -9.70 -6.58 -17.20
N GLY A 88 -9.25 -6.27 -15.97
CA GLY A 88 -8.96 -4.90 -15.51
C GLY A 88 -10.15 -4.15 -14.89
N GLU A 89 -11.33 -4.76 -14.82
CA GLU A 89 -12.54 -4.16 -14.23
C GLU A 89 -12.85 -4.76 -12.86
N CYS A 90 -13.21 -3.90 -11.90
CA CYS A 90 -13.66 -4.34 -10.57
C CYS A 90 -15.13 -4.78 -10.65
N VAL A 91 -15.38 -6.08 -10.49
CA VAL A 91 -16.71 -6.68 -10.67
C VAL A 91 -17.47 -6.91 -9.37
N GLU A 92 -16.77 -7.08 -8.24
CA GLU A 92 -17.37 -7.30 -6.92
C GLU A 92 -16.49 -6.74 -5.80
N GLU A 93 -17.10 -6.35 -4.67
CA GLU A 93 -16.40 -5.95 -3.44
C GLU A 93 -16.90 -6.74 -2.21
N PRO A 94 -16.56 -8.04 -2.09
CA PRO A 94 -17.09 -8.89 -1.03
C PRO A 94 -16.35 -8.69 0.30
N LEU A 95 -16.95 -9.20 1.39
CA LEU A 95 -16.34 -9.23 2.73
C LEU A 95 -15.49 -10.50 2.97
N ASP A 96 -15.64 -11.50 2.11
CA ASP A 96 -14.80 -12.70 2.07
C ASP A 96 -14.63 -13.18 0.63
N VAL A 97 -13.58 -13.95 0.38
CA VAL A 97 -13.24 -14.46 -0.96
C VAL A 97 -13.13 -15.97 -1.01
N ARG A 98 -13.68 -16.70 -0.03
CA ARG A 98 -13.62 -18.17 0.01
C ARG A 98 -14.24 -18.81 -1.23
N LYS A 99 -15.31 -18.21 -1.77
CA LYS A 99 -15.97 -18.69 -3.01
C LYS A 99 -15.09 -18.60 -4.26
N TYR A 100 -14.01 -17.82 -4.22
CA TYR A 100 -13.07 -17.63 -5.32
C TYR A 100 -11.80 -18.45 -5.17
N TYR A 101 -11.60 -19.12 -4.04
CA TYR A 101 -10.36 -19.81 -3.76
C TYR A 101 -10.17 -21.02 -4.68
N SER A 102 -8.94 -21.16 -5.18
CA SER A 102 -8.43 -22.35 -5.84
C SER A 102 -7.00 -22.60 -5.38
N GLU A 103 -6.55 -23.86 -5.40
CA GLU A 103 -5.23 -24.25 -4.89
C GLU A 103 -4.06 -23.63 -5.67
N ASP A 104 -4.32 -23.05 -6.85
CA ASP A 104 -3.33 -22.38 -7.67
C ASP A 104 -3.25 -20.86 -7.44
N LEU A 105 -3.99 -20.30 -6.49
CA LEU A 105 -3.85 -18.90 -6.10
C LEU A 105 -2.58 -18.67 -5.28
N VAL A 106 -1.95 -17.52 -5.51
CA VAL A 106 -0.79 -17.02 -4.77
C VAL A 106 -1.14 -15.64 -4.22
N PHE A 107 -0.92 -15.45 -2.92
CA PHE A 107 -1.20 -14.21 -2.23
C PHE A 107 0.09 -13.44 -1.97
N PHE A 108 0.07 -12.15 -2.26
CA PHE A 108 1.18 -11.22 -2.08
C PHE A 108 0.75 -10.15 -1.10
N LEU A 109 1.44 -10.07 0.03
CA LEU A 109 1.27 -9.00 1.00
C LEU A 109 2.38 -7.97 0.84
N LEU A 110 1.99 -6.73 0.58
CA LEU A 110 2.87 -5.62 0.27
C LEU A 110 2.81 -4.57 1.39
N GLY A 111 3.95 -3.99 1.74
CA GLY A 111 4.05 -2.93 2.74
C GLY A 111 3.24 -1.69 2.38
N CYS A 112 2.89 -0.93 3.42
CA CYS A 112 2.10 0.29 3.31
C CYS A 112 2.79 1.46 4.04
N SER A 113 2.56 2.69 3.56
CA SER A 113 3.18 3.90 4.10
C SER A 113 2.83 4.24 5.55
N PHE A 114 1.79 3.63 6.14
CA PHE A 114 1.36 3.97 7.52
C PHE A 114 2.50 3.88 8.54
N SER A 115 3.45 2.97 8.34
CA SER A 115 4.55 2.75 9.28
C SER A 115 5.52 3.92 9.37
N PHE A 116 5.77 4.69 8.29
CA PHE A 116 6.66 5.85 8.36
C PHE A 116 5.95 7.14 8.78
N GLU A 117 4.63 7.22 8.62
CA GLU A 117 3.85 8.39 9.05
C GLU A 117 3.90 8.59 10.56
N GLU A 118 3.81 7.50 11.32
CA GLU A 118 3.99 7.51 12.77
C GLU A 118 5.36 8.07 13.18
N ALA A 119 6.41 7.69 12.44
CA ALA A 119 7.77 8.16 12.69
C ALA A 119 7.94 9.66 12.37
N LEU A 120 7.30 10.15 11.30
CA LEU A 120 7.28 11.58 10.97
C LEU A 120 6.57 12.39 12.07
N ILE A 121 5.37 11.95 12.48
CA ILE A 121 4.59 12.61 13.53
C ILE A 121 5.36 12.64 14.85
N SER A 122 6.00 11.51 15.21
CA SER A 122 6.81 11.40 16.43
C SER A 122 8.03 12.32 16.43
N ALA A 123 8.55 12.68 15.25
CA ALA A 123 9.61 13.68 15.09
C ALA A 123 9.08 15.13 15.00
N GLY A 124 7.78 15.35 15.20
CA GLY A 124 7.18 16.69 15.12
C GLY A 124 6.98 17.20 13.69
N ILE A 125 6.95 16.30 12.70
CA ILE A 125 6.62 16.63 11.31
C ILE A 125 5.13 16.39 11.10
N SER A 126 4.36 17.47 10.96
CA SER A 126 2.91 17.42 10.76
C SER A 126 2.54 16.81 9.41
N LEU A 127 1.47 16.02 9.37
CA LEU A 127 0.92 15.47 8.13
C LEU A 127 -0.39 16.17 7.79
N ARG A 128 -0.39 16.99 6.74
CA ARG A 128 -1.53 17.84 6.36
C ARG A 128 -2.85 17.08 6.20
N HIS A 129 -2.82 15.90 5.60
CA HIS A 129 -4.03 15.08 5.41
C HIS A 129 -4.60 14.57 6.74
N VAL A 130 -3.76 14.30 7.75
CA VAL A 130 -4.20 13.96 9.11
C VAL A 130 -4.85 15.17 9.78
N ASP A 131 -4.19 16.34 9.71
CA ASP A 131 -4.71 17.59 10.27
C ASP A 131 -6.09 17.94 9.68
N GLU A 132 -6.27 17.70 8.38
CA GLU A 132 -7.50 17.99 7.63
C GLU A 132 -8.53 16.85 7.63
N LYS A 133 -8.22 15.70 8.25
CA LYS A 133 -9.06 14.48 8.24
C LYS A 133 -9.43 14.02 6.82
N LYS A 134 -8.44 14.03 5.94
CA LYS A 134 -8.53 13.67 4.53
C LYS A 134 -7.69 12.44 4.23
N ASN A 135 -8.00 11.77 3.12
CA ASN A 135 -7.11 10.75 2.58
C ASN A 135 -5.86 11.42 1.99
N VAL A 136 -4.73 10.73 2.03
CA VAL A 136 -3.48 11.24 1.44
C VAL A 136 -3.65 11.49 -0.06
N SER A 137 -3.14 12.63 -0.54
CA SER A 137 -3.16 12.96 -1.96
C SER A 137 -2.19 12.06 -2.73
N MET A 138 -2.67 11.43 -3.80
CA MET A 138 -1.87 10.53 -4.63
C MET A 138 -1.94 10.93 -6.11
N TYR A 139 -0.85 10.71 -6.83
CA TYR A 139 -0.66 11.20 -8.20
C TYR A 139 -0.03 10.12 -9.07
N ARG A 140 -0.53 10.02 -10.30
CA ARG A 140 0.15 9.30 -11.37
C ARG A 140 1.34 10.14 -11.81
N THR A 141 2.49 9.48 -11.98
CA THR A 141 3.71 10.14 -12.44
C THR A 141 4.05 9.70 -13.86
N ASN A 142 5.06 10.34 -14.45
CA ASN A 142 5.73 9.87 -15.66
C ASN A 142 6.93 8.95 -15.36
N LEU A 143 7.13 8.53 -14.10
CA LEU A 143 8.25 7.70 -13.70
C LEU A 143 7.96 6.24 -14.09
N PRO A 144 8.72 5.64 -15.03
CA PRO A 144 8.45 4.29 -15.49
C PRO A 144 8.81 3.26 -14.42
N LEU A 145 8.00 2.21 -14.33
CA LEU A 145 8.32 0.98 -13.59
C LEU A 145 9.08 0.04 -14.50
N GLU A 146 9.98 -0.75 -13.94
CA GLU A 146 10.67 -1.80 -14.69
C GLU A 146 9.71 -2.99 -14.89
N PRO A 147 9.39 -3.37 -16.14
CA PRO A 147 8.35 -4.37 -16.40
C PRO A 147 8.80 -5.80 -16.09
N ALA A 148 7.81 -6.67 -15.82
CA ALA A 148 7.99 -8.12 -15.77
C ALA A 148 6.70 -8.83 -16.20
N GLY A 149 6.79 -9.68 -17.22
CA GLY A 149 5.62 -10.34 -17.81
C GLY A 149 4.55 -9.32 -18.24
N PRO A 150 3.26 -9.52 -17.86
CA PRO A 150 2.19 -8.58 -18.19
C PRO A 150 2.18 -7.30 -17.33
N PHE A 151 3.04 -7.21 -16.32
CA PHE A 151 3.05 -6.09 -15.37
C PHE A 151 3.97 -4.98 -15.86
N HIS A 152 3.37 -3.83 -16.19
CA HIS A 152 4.07 -2.62 -16.61
C HIS A 152 3.25 -1.36 -16.29
N GLY A 153 3.89 -0.19 -16.29
CA GLY A 153 3.22 1.09 -16.07
C GLY A 153 4.14 2.13 -15.44
N GLU A 154 3.52 3.15 -14.85
CA GLU A 154 4.19 4.25 -14.19
C GLU A 154 3.91 4.23 -12.70
N MET A 155 4.85 4.74 -11.92
CA MET A 155 4.74 4.80 -10.47
C MET A 155 3.62 5.75 -10.03
N VAL A 156 2.84 5.33 -9.03
CA VAL A 156 1.96 6.22 -8.28
C VAL A 156 2.71 6.69 -7.04
N VAL A 157 2.61 7.98 -6.76
CA VAL A 157 3.22 8.58 -5.57
C VAL A 157 2.15 9.15 -4.64
N SER A 158 2.42 9.12 -3.34
CA SER A 158 1.67 9.86 -2.33
C SER A 158 2.44 11.12 -1.97
N MET A 159 1.75 12.25 -1.82
CA MET A 159 2.35 13.54 -1.52
C MET A 159 2.01 13.98 -0.10
N ARG A 160 3.01 14.46 0.63
CA ARG A 160 2.82 15.16 1.90
C ARG A 160 3.52 16.52 1.80
N PRO A 161 2.82 17.63 2.11
CA PRO A 161 3.46 18.94 2.26
C PRO A 161 4.32 18.91 3.53
N ILE A 162 5.62 19.17 3.39
CA ILE A 162 6.57 19.18 4.51
C ILE A 162 7.18 20.58 4.62
N HIS A 163 7.29 21.10 5.84
CA HIS A 163 7.96 22.38 6.06
C HIS A 163 9.40 22.35 5.49
N ARG A 164 9.80 23.39 4.77
CA ARG A 164 11.09 23.45 4.04
C ARG A 164 12.30 23.06 4.91
N SER A 165 12.30 23.44 6.19
CA SER A 165 13.40 23.12 7.13
C SER A 165 13.43 21.67 7.62
N GLN A 166 12.33 20.93 7.47
CA GLN A 166 12.18 19.55 7.95
C GLN A 166 12.28 18.51 6.82
N VAL A 167 12.41 18.94 5.55
CA VAL A 167 12.47 18.03 4.40
C VAL A 167 13.64 17.04 4.51
N ALA A 168 14.83 17.51 4.88
CA ALA A 168 16.00 16.64 5.04
C ALA A 168 15.78 15.60 6.15
N GLU A 169 15.19 16.02 7.27
CA GLU A 169 14.84 15.14 8.38
C GLU A 169 13.78 14.11 7.98
N ALA A 170 12.73 14.53 7.26
CA ALA A 170 11.72 13.62 6.71
C ALA A 170 12.34 12.55 5.80
N CYS A 171 13.30 12.94 4.95
CA CYS A 171 14.03 12.00 4.10
C CYS A 171 14.80 10.97 4.94
N VAL A 172 15.55 11.42 5.96
CA VAL A 172 16.35 10.54 6.83
C VAL A 172 15.45 9.58 7.61
N ILE A 173 14.39 10.09 8.23
CA ILE A 173 13.43 9.28 9.01
C ILE A 173 12.83 8.19 8.14
N THR A 174 12.28 8.57 6.98
CA THR A 174 11.58 7.61 6.12
C THR A 174 12.54 6.63 5.44
N SER A 175 13.80 6.99 5.21
CA SER A 175 14.83 6.09 4.67
C SER A 175 15.12 4.88 5.56
N ARG A 176 14.81 4.95 6.86
CA ARG A 176 14.97 3.84 7.81
C ARG A 176 13.93 2.73 7.62
N PHE A 177 12.98 2.90 6.73
CA PHE A 177 11.88 1.94 6.53
C PHE A 177 11.81 1.47 5.07
N PRO A 178 12.87 0.82 4.53
CA PRO A 178 12.92 0.43 3.12
C PRO A 178 11.82 -0.56 2.72
N GLU A 179 11.35 -1.39 3.66
CA GLU A 179 10.29 -2.39 3.45
C GLU A 179 8.87 -1.79 3.52
N VAL A 180 8.71 -0.47 3.69
CA VAL A 180 7.42 0.24 3.59
C VAL A 180 7.56 1.55 2.80
N HIS A 181 8.08 1.43 1.57
CA HIS A 181 8.38 2.50 0.59
C HIS A 181 9.67 3.29 0.82
N GLY A 182 10.09 3.48 2.08
CA GLY A 182 11.38 4.07 2.41
C GLY A 182 11.50 5.56 2.07
N ALA A 183 12.67 5.96 1.56
CA ALA A 183 12.98 7.34 1.22
C ALA A 183 12.06 7.91 0.13
N PRO A 184 11.80 9.24 0.11
CA PRO A 184 11.05 9.89 -0.96
C PRO A 184 11.62 9.54 -2.33
N VAL A 185 10.73 9.50 -3.33
CA VAL A 185 11.11 9.36 -4.74
C VAL A 185 11.33 10.71 -5.41
N HIS A 186 10.71 11.77 -4.88
CA HIS A 186 10.87 13.13 -5.39
C HIS A 186 10.58 14.19 -4.33
N VAL A 187 11.17 15.38 -4.47
CA VAL A 187 11.02 16.52 -3.56
C VAL A 187 10.88 17.80 -4.39
N GLY A 188 9.86 18.61 -4.09
CA GLY A 188 9.65 19.90 -4.73
C GLY A 188 8.93 19.78 -6.07
N TYR A 189 9.44 20.46 -7.09
CA TYR A 189 8.88 20.66 -8.44
C TYR A 189 8.07 19.47 -9.02
N PRO A 190 6.74 19.41 -8.81
CA PRO A 190 5.91 18.26 -9.18
C PRO A 190 5.92 17.94 -10.69
N GLU A 191 6.10 18.97 -11.52
CA GLU A 191 6.16 18.88 -12.97
C GLU A 191 7.32 17.99 -13.46
N MET A 192 8.41 17.89 -12.67
CA MET A 192 9.54 17.01 -13.01
C MET A 192 9.16 15.53 -13.00
N VAL A 193 8.11 15.16 -12.27
CA VAL A 193 7.57 13.80 -12.23
C VAL A 193 6.21 13.71 -12.96
N GLY A 194 5.90 14.68 -13.81
CA GLY A 194 4.71 14.69 -14.66
C GLY A 194 3.41 15.10 -13.94
N ILE A 195 3.51 15.79 -12.80
CA ILE A 195 2.34 16.28 -12.06
C ILE A 195 2.15 17.78 -12.38
N ASP A 196 1.29 18.09 -13.34
CA ASP A 196 1.04 19.48 -13.77
C ASP A 196 0.17 20.29 -12.78
N HIS A 197 -0.69 19.61 -12.03
CA HIS A 197 -1.68 20.19 -11.13
C HIS A 197 -1.63 19.53 -9.75
N VAL A 198 -0.65 19.92 -8.92
CA VAL A 198 -0.45 19.35 -7.57
C VAL A 198 -1.62 19.65 -6.62
N GLU A 199 -2.50 20.58 -6.97
CA GLU A 199 -3.73 20.86 -6.23
C GLU A 199 -4.88 19.90 -6.56
N LYS A 200 -4.71 19.01 -7.55
CA LYS A 200 -5.71 18.03 -8.00
C LYS A 200 -5.15 16.62 -7.93
N ALA A 201 -5.38 15.95 -6.81
CA ALA A 201 -4.98 14.56 -6.66
C ALA A 201 -5.70 13.64 -7.66
N ASP A 202 -4.98 12.68 -8.24
CA ASP A 202 -5.58 11.62 -9.06
C ASP A 202 -6.38 10.63 -8.21
N TYR A 203 -5.92 10.40 -6.97
CA TYR A 203 -6.58 9.56 -5.97
C TYR A 203 -6.49 10.19 -4.58
N GLY A 204 -7.44 9.83 -3.71
CA GLY A 204 -7.55 10.43 -2.38
C GLY A 204 -8.10 11.84 -2.45
N ASP A 205 -7.76 12.67 -1.47
CA ASP A 205 -8.25 14.04 -1.36
C ASP A 205 -7.10 15.03 -1.57
N SER A 206 -7.37 16.14 -2.26
CA SER A 206 -6.42 17.25 -2.35
C SER A 206 -6.27 17.96 -1.00
N VAL A 207 -5.05 18.35 -0.68
CA VAL A 207 -4.70 19.09 0.55
C VAL A 207 -4.02 20.42 0.24
N ASP A 208 -4.10 21.36 1.18
CA ASP A 208 -3.45 22.66 1.02
C ASP A 208 -1.93 22.55 1.21
N ILE A 209 -1.16 23.20 0.33
CA ILE A 209 0.30 23.36 0.45
C ILE A 209 0.57 24.80 0.86
N LYS A 210 1.10 25.02 2.07
CA LYS A 210 1.39 26.38 2.56
C LYS A 210 2.67 26.92 1.93
N GLU A 211 2.83 28.25 1.96
CA GLU A 211 3.96 28.95 1.35
C GLU A 211 5.33 28.42 1.82
N ASN A 212 5.45 28.05 3.10
CA ASN A 212 6.68 27.53 3.71
C ASN A 212 6.84 26.00 3.61
N GLU A 213 5.97 25.32 2.87
CA GLU A 213 6.02 23.87 2.66
C GLU A 213 6.56 23.54 1.26
N LEU A 214 7.04 22.32 1.10
CA LEU A 214 7.35 21.71 -0.17
C LEU A 214 6.58 20.39 -0.29
N PRO A 215 6.01 20.09 -1.47
CA PRO A 215 5.47 18.76 -1.71
C PRO A 215 6.61 17.75 -1.75
N VAL A 216 6.49 16.70 -0.93
CA VAL A 216 7.43 15.57 -0.92
C VAL A 216 6.66 14.31 -1.31
N PHE A 217 7.24 13.52 -2.20
CA PHE A 217 6.56 12.40 -2.85
C PHE A 217 7.21 11.08 -2.47
N TRP A 218 6.41 10.13 -2.00
CA TRP A 218 6.82 8.75 -1.71
C TRP A 218 6.13 7.80 -2.66
N ALA A 219 6.78 6.69 -2.99
CA ALA A 219 6.12 5.60 -3.69
C ALA A 219 4.87 5.15 -2.91
N CYS A 220 3.81 4.76 -3.62
CA CYS A 220 2.53 4.42 -3.02
C CYS A 220 2.10 3.00 -3.37
N GLY A 221 1.54 2.29 -2.38
CA GLY A 221 0.94 0.95 -2.52
C GLY A 221 -0.28 0.87 -3.46
N VAL A 222 -0.73 2.00 -4.02
CA VAL A 222 -1.70 2.03 -5.14
C VAL A 222 -1.03 1.64 -6.48
N THR A 223 0.31 1.72 -6.58
CA THR A 223 1.05 1.35 -7.80
C THR A 223 0.73 -0.08 -8.27
N PRO A 224 0.78 -1.13 -7.41
CA PRO A 224 0.30 -2.47 -7.77
C PRO A 224 -1.11 -2.51 -8.35
N GLN A 225 -2.07 -1.75 -7.79
CA GLN A 225 -3.46 -1.74 -8.31
C GLN A 225 -3.51 -1.16 -9.73
N ASN A 226 -2.78 -0.08 -9.99
CA ASN A 226 -2.71 0.50 -11.34
C ASN A 226 -2.09 -0.46 -12.36
N VAL A 227 -1.03 -1.17 -11.95
CA VAL A 227 -0.36 -2.16 -12.81
C VAL A 227 -1.27 -3.36 -13.07
N LEU A 228 -2.05 -3.80 -12.07
CA LEU A 228 -3.05 -4.87 -12.22
C LEU A 228 -4.17 -4.49 -13.20
N VAL A 229 -4.71 -3.28 -13.09
CA VAL A 229 -5.74 -2.77 -14.02
C VAL A 229 -5.20 -2.74 -15.46
N LYS A 230 -3.94 -2.32 -15.65
CA LYS A 230 -3.30 -2.30 -16.97
C LYS A 230 -2.99 -3.70 -17.51
N ALA A 231 -2.62 -4.64 -16.65
CA ALA A 231 -2.31 -6.01 -17.03
C ALA A 231 -3.54 -6.75 -17.59
N LYS A 232 -4.76 -6.32 -17.24
CA LYS A 232 -6.03 -6.90 -17.70
C LYS A 232 -6.06 -8.42 -17.59
N LEU A 233 -5.61 -8.92 -16.44
CA LEU A 233 -5.61 -10.35 -16.18
C LEU A 233 -7.04 -10.89 -16.15
N PRO A 234 -7.28 -12.16 -16.56
CA PRO A 234 -8.60 -12.76 -16.52
C PRO A 234 -9.22 -12.76 -15.12
N PHE A 235 -8.37 -12.82 -14.09
CA PHE A 235 -8.77 -12.83 -12.70
C PHE A 235 -7.66 -12.30 -11.78
N ALA A 236 -8.03 -11.46 -10.81
CA ALA A 236 -7.20 -11.11 -9.66
C ALA A 236 -8.08 -10.74 -8.45
N ILE A 237 -7.53 -10.84 -7.25
CA ILE A 237 -8.16 -10.33 -6.02
C ILE A 237 -7.23 -9.28 -5.41
N THR A 238 -7.79 -8.20 -4.90
CA THR A 238 -7.05 -7.30 -4.01
C THR A 238 -7.86 -7.03 -2.75
N HIS A 239 -7.23 -6.39 -1.77
CA HIS A 239 -7.97 -5.65 -0.77
C HIS A 239 -8.66 -4.42 -1.40
N ALA A 240 -9.72 -3.91 -0.78
CA ALA A 240 -10.29 -2.61 -1.13
C ALA A 240 -9.44 -1.47 -0.51
N PRO A 241 -9.29 -0.31 -1.18
CA PRO A 241 -8.57 0.83 -0.61
C PRO A 241 -9.10 1.22 0.77
N GLY A 242 -8.21 1.38 1.75
CA GLY A 242 -8.58 1.67 3.15
C GLY A 242 -8.95 0.45 3.99
N TYR A 243 -9.00 -0.75 3.40
CA TYR A 243 -9.32 -2.01 4.08
C TYR A 243 -8.13 -2.97 4.03
N MET A 244 -7.12 -2.74 4.86
CA MET A 244 -5.85 -3.45 4.77
C MET A 244 -5.85 -4.74 5.60
N PHE A 245 -4.89 -5.64 5.33
CA PHE A 245 -4.58 -6.73 6.26
C PHE A 245 -3.76 -6.19 7.44
N VAL A 246 -4.22 -6.40 8.67
CA VAL A 246 -3.50 -5.96 9.88
C VAL A 246 -2.68 -7.12 10.43
N SER A 247 -1.35 -6.98 10.45
CA SER A 247 -0.41 -8.00 10.92
C SER A 247 -0.23 -8.01 12.44
N ASP A 248 0.48 -9.01 12.96
CA ASP A 248 0.92 -9.07 14.36
C ASP A 248 2.28 -8.39 14.59
N LEU A 249 2.94 -7.93 13.52
CA LEU A 249 4.25 -7.27 13.57
C LEU A 249 4.10 -5.77 13.83
N LYS A 250 5.07 -5.20 14.56
CA LYS A 250 5.08 -3.76 14.84
C LYS A 250 5.79 -2.99 13.73
N ASN A 251 5.35 -1.76 13.49
CA ASN A 251 6.03 -0.83 12.59
C ASN A 251 7.51 -0.65 12.95
N ALA A 252 7.81 -0.65 14.25
CA ALA A 252 9.17 -0.52 14.76
C ALA A 252 10.11 -1.68 14.37
N ASP A 253 9.57 -2.88 14.12
CA ASP A 253 10.36 -4.06 13.75
C ASP A 253 10.93 -3.94 12.32
N TYR A 254 10.35 -3.06 11.50
CA TYR A 254 10.76 -2.78 10.12
C TYR A 254 11.70 -1.56 10.01
N ALA A 255 12.04 -0.93 11.13
CA ALA A 255 13.02 0.14 11.14
C ALA A 255 14.44 -0.45 11.07
N THR A 256 15.18 -0.14 10.02
CA THR A 256 16.61 -0.45 9.96
C THR A 256 17.41 0.59 10.75
N GLY A 257 18.44 0.15 11.47
CA GLY A 257 19.43 1.04 12.09
C GLY A 257 20.23 1.80 11.02
N VAL A 258 20.59 3.05 11.32
CA VAL A 258 21.54 3.84 10.52
C VAL A 258 22.94 3.62 11.07
#